data_AF-A0A090WC44-F1
#
_entry.id   AF-A0A090WC44-F1
#
_cell.length_a   1.000
_cell.length_b   1.000
_cell.length_c   1.000
_cell.angle_alpha   90.00
_cell.angle_beta   90.00
_cell.angle_gamma   90.00
#
_symmetry.space_group_name_H-M   'P 1'
#
loop_
_entity.id
_entity.type
_entity.pdbx_description
1 polymer ?
#
loop_
_entity_poly.entity_id
_entity_poly.type
_entity_poly.pdbx_seq_one_letter_code
_entity_poly.pdbx_strand_id
1 'polypeptide(L)'
;MNKVKERCPKCELKYSIEPSFYTGAMYVSYGVGIAFAVATYVILLFLGVADNPLTIFIAIVAVLALTFPYIGAVSKAIWHIFFLSTIL
;
A
#
# COMPACT_ATOMS: atom_id res chain seq x y z
N MET A 1 -14.18 -7.95 -2.63
CA MET A 1 -13.23 -8.34 -3.71
C MET A 1 -13.87 -8.05 -5.05
N ASN A 2 -13.32 -7.09 -5.80
CA ASN A 2 -13.77 -6.83 -7.16
C ASN A 2 -13.24 -7.95 -8.07
N LYS A 3 -14.13 -8.74 -8.68
CA LYS A 3 -13.76 -9.84 -9.56
C LYS A 3 -13.51 -9.27 -10.96
N VAL A 4 -12.31 -9.47 -11.49
CA VAL A 4 -12.02 -9.15 -12.90
C VAL A 4 -12.84 -10.12 -13.75
N LYS A 5 -13.64 -9.60 -14.68
CA LYS A 5 -14.35 -10.45 -15.65
C LYS A 5 -13.31 -11.05 -16.59
N GLU A 6 -13.42 -12.31 -16.96
CA GLU A 6 -12.50 -12.97 -17.90
C GLU A 6 -12.60 -12.38 -19.31
N ARG A 7 -13.81 -11.96 -19.70
CA ARG A 7 -14.10 -11.38 -21.02
C ARG A 7 -15.00 -10.16 -20.94
N CYS A 8 -14.80 -9.22 -21.84
CA CYS A 8 -15.70 -8.09 -22.02
C CYS A 8 -17.03 -8.58 -22.65
N PRO A 9 -18.20 -8.27 -22.04
CA PRO A 9 -19.50 -8.72 -22.56
C PRO A 9 -19.91 -8.05 -23.89
N LYS A 10 -19.22 -6.98 -24.32
CA LYS A 10 -19.56 -6.23 -25.53
C LYS A 10 -18.63 -6.53 -26.73
N CYS A 11 -17.38 -6.90 -26.47
CA CYS A 11 -16.37 -7.10 -27.51
C CYS A 11 -15.54 -8.38 -27.35
N GLU A 12 -15.91 -9.27 -26.42
CA GLU A 12 -15.22 -10.53 -26.12
C GLU A 12 -13.72 -10.44 -25.78
N LEU A 13 -13.19 -9.22 -25.60
CA LEU A 13 -11.80 -9.01 -25.24
C LEU A 13 -11.46 -9.77 -23.95
N LYS A 14 -10.44 -10.63 -24.01
CA LYS A 14 -9.93 -11.38 -22.86
C LYS A 14 -9.18 -10.41 -21.95
N TYR A 15 -9.68 -10.21 -20.75
CA TYR A 15 -8.95 -9.44 -19.74
C TYR A 15 -7.83 -10.32 -19.18
N SER A 16 -6.62 -9.79 -19.15
CA SER A 16 -5.48 -10.44 -18.49
C SER A 16 -5.06 -9.59 -17.32
N ILE A 17 -4.80 -10.21 -16.17
CA ILE A 17 -4.12 -9.54 -15.07
C ILE A 17 -2.67 -9.40 -15.50
N GLU A 18 -2.16 -8.18 -15.58
CA GLU A 18 -0.75 -7.94 -15.86
C GLU A 18 0.09 -8.19 -14.60
N PRO A 19 0.87 -9.29 -14.51
CA PRO A 19 1.57 -9.65 -13.29
C PRO A 19 2.67 -8.64 -12.92
N SER A 20 3.30 -7.99 -13.90
CA SER A 20 4.37 -7.00 -13.70
C SER A 20 3.89 -5.76 -12.93
N PHE A 21 2.67 -5.27 -13.21
CA PHE A 21 2.09 -4.12 -12.52
C PHE A 21 1.84 -4.41 -11.04
N TYR A 22 1.34 -5.61 -10.73
CA TYR A 22 1.07 -6.02 -9.35
C TYR A 22 2.35 -6.26 -8.56
N THR A 23 3.40 -6.79 -9.19
CA THR A 23 4.71 -6.95 -8.56
C THR A 23 5.32 -5.60 -8.17
N GLY A 24 5.28 -4.60 -9.05
CA GLY A 24 5.78 -3.26 -8.73
C GLY A 24 4.99 -2.57 -7.61
N ALA A 25 3.66 -2.65 -7.64
CA ALA A 25 2.81 -2.11 -6.58
C ALA A 25 3.03 -2.79 -5.22
N MET A 26 3.46 -4.06 -5.20
CA MET A 26 3.85 -4.75 -3.97
C MET A 26 5.10 -4.13 -3.35
N TYR A 27 6.13 -3.83 -4.14
CA TYR A 27 7.34 -3.16 -3.64
C TYR A 27 7.05 -1.75 -3.10
N VAL A 28 6.21 -0.98 -3.78
CA VAL A 28 5.79 0.35 -3.28
C VAL A 28 5.05 0.24 -1.95
N SER A 29 4.24 -0.81 -1.76
CA SER A 29 3.53 -1.04 -0.49
C SER A 29 4.46 -1.21 0.71
N TYR A 30 5.64 -1.79 0.50
CA TYR A 30 6.64 -1.88 1.55
C TYR A 30 7.14 -0.50 1.98
N GLY A 31 7.48 0.36 1.01
CA GLY A 31 7.91 1.75 1.28
C GLY A 31 6.81 2.57 1.97
N VAL A 32 5.57 2.45 1.52
CA VAL A 32 4.41 3.11 2.15
C VAL A 32 4.21 2.61 3.58
N GLY A 33 4.34 1.30 3.82
CA GLY A 33 4.26 0.72 5.17
C GLY A 33 5.33 1.27 6.11
N ILE A 34 6.58 1.39 5.64
CA ILE A 34 7.66 2.02 6.42
C ILE A 34 7.31 3.47 6.74
N ALA A 35 6.78 4.23 5.78
CA ALA A 35 6.38 5.62 6.01
C ALA A 35 5.32 5.74 7.13
N PHE A 36 4.33 4.84 7.16
CA PHE A 36 3.34 4.79 8.25
C PHE A 36 3.96 4.42 9.60
N ALA A 37 4.88 3.45 9.63
CA ALA A 37 5.57 3.06 10.86
C ALA A 37 6.41 4.21 11.43
N VAL A 38 7.18 4.91 10.57
CA VAL A 38 7.98 6.08 10.97
C VAL A 38 7.09 7.22 11.44
N ALA A 39 6.01 7.53 10.70
CA ALA A 39 5.06 8.56 11.10
C ALA A 39 4.43 8.26 12.47
N THR A 40 4.05 7.01 12.71
CA THR A 40 3.51 6.56 14.01
C THR A 40 4.53 6.76 15.13
N TYR A 41 5.78 6.35 14.91
CA TYR A 41 6.85 6.53 15.89
C TYR A 41 7.11 8.01 16.21
N VAL A 42 7.16 8.87 15.19
CA VAL A 42 7.34 10.32 15.38
C VAL A 42 6.17 10.92 16.17
N ILE A 43 4.92 10.51 15.88
CA ILE A 43 3.74 10.95 16.64
C ILE A 43 3.84 10.51 18.11
N LEU A 44 4.26 9.28 18.39
CA LEU A 44 4.45 8.77 19.75
C LEU A 44 5.52 9.56 20.52
N LEU A 45 6.60 9.99 19.84
CA LEU A 45 7.62 10.85 20.43
C LEU A 45 7.04 12.22 20.82
N PHE A 46 6.26 12.85 19.94
CA PHE A 46 5.62 14.15 20.23
C PHE A 46 4.60 14.07 21.36
N LEU A 47 3.91 12.94 21.49
CA LEU A 47 2.95 12.72 22.58
C LEU A 47 3.62 12.34 23.91
N GLY A 48 4.93 12.08 23.91
CA GLY A 48 5.65 11.64 25.11
C GLY A 48 5.20 10.27 25.63
N VAL A 49 4.77 9.37 24.74
CA VAL A 49 4.31 8.00 25.06
C VAL A 49 5.28 6.95 24.51
N ALA A 50 6.44 7.39 24.01
CA ALA A 50 7.49 6.55 23.44
C ALA A 50 8.44 5.99 24.52
N ASP A 51 7.90 5.63 25.67
CA ASP A 51 8.70 5.33 26.88
C ASP A 51 9.08 3.85 26.96
N ASN A 52 8.26 2.99 26.37
CA ASN A 52 8.43 1.54 26.41
C ASN A 52 8.45 0.96 24.98
N PRO A 53 9.48 0.16 24.62
CA PRO A 53 9.56 -0.52 23.33
C PRO A 53 8.32 -1.36 22.98
N LEU A 54 7.67 -1.99 23.97
CA LEU A 54 6.45 -2.78 23.74
C LEU A 54 5.27 -1.89 23.33
N THR A 55 5.11 -0.71 23.94
CA THR A 55 4.05 0.23 23.59
C THR A 55 4.22 0.72 22.15
N ILE A 56 5.45 1.05 21.77
CA ILE A 56 5.79 1.49 20.41
C ILE A 56 5.53 0.38 19.39
N PHE A 57 5.94 -0.85 19.71
CA PHE A 57 5.69 -2.01 18.85
C PHE A 57 4.20 -2.27 18.64
N ILE A 58 3.41 -2.31 19.71
CA ILE A 58 1.97 -2.53 19.65
C ILE A 58 1.28 -1.41 18.85
N ALA A 59 1.67 -0.16 19.08
CA ALA A 59 1.10 0.99 18.38
C ALA A 59 1.38 0.93 16.87
N ILE A 60 2.62 0.63 16.46
CA ILE A 60 2.97 0.48 15.03
C ILE A 60 2.19 -0.67 14.40
N VAL A 61 2.10 -1.83 15.05
CA VAL A 61 1.34 -2.98 14.55
C VAL A 61 -0.15 -2.63 14.41
N ALA A 62 -0.73 -1.95 15.40
CA ALA A 62 -2.13 -1.54 15.37
C ALA A 62 -2.41 -0.55 14.22
N VAL A 63 -1.54 0.44 14.00
CA VAL A 63 -1.68 1.39 12.89
C VAL A 63 -1.51 0.68 11.54
N LEU A 64 -0.55 -0.21 11.39
CA LEU A 64 -0.36 -0.97 10.15
C LEU A 64 -1.54 -1.89 9.85
N ALA A 65 -2.11 -2.54 10.86
CA ALA A 65 -3.31 -3.37 10.70
C ALA A 65 -4.53 -2.54 10.29
N LEU A 66 -4.71 -1.36 10.89
CA LEU A 66 -5.81 -0.45 10.57
C LEU A 66 -5.66 0.14 9.15
N THR A 67 -4.43 0.47 8.75
CA THR A 67 -4.12 1.11 7.46
C THR A 67 -3.89 0.10 6.34
N PHE A 68 -3.87 -1.20 6.62
CA PHE A 68 -3.66 -2.28 5.65
C PHE A 68 -4.47 -2.14 4.35
N PRO A 69 -5.81 -1.93 4.37
CA PRO A 69 -6.57 -1.78 3.12
C PRO A 69 -6.19 -0.52 2.33
N TYR A 70 -5.71 0.52 3.02
CA TYR A 70 -5.32 1.79 2.41
C TYR A 70 -3.94 1.72 1.77
N ILE A 71 -2.97 1.05 2.41
CA ILE A 71 -1.62 0.85 1.87
C ILE A 71 -1.68 0.24 0.48
N GLY A 72 -2.43 -0.85 0.30
CA GLY A 72 -2.55 -1.50 -1.01
C GLY A 72 -3.25 -0.66 -2.08
N ALA A 73 -4.18 0.21 -1.70
CA ALA A 73 -4.86 1.13 -2.63
C ALA A 73 -3.92 2.25 -3.09
N VAL A 74 -3.24 2.89 -2.15
CA VAL A 74 -2.29 4.00 -2.41
C VAL A 74 -1.11 3.51 -3.23
N SER A 75 -0.55 2.34 -2.92
CA SER A 75 0.61 1.81 -3.66
C SER A 75 0.32 1.57 -5.14
N LYS A 76 -0.90 1.12 -5.47
CA LYS A 76 -1.32 0.97 -6.87
C LYS A 76 -1.45 2.32 -7.58
N ALA A 77 -1.93 3.36 -6.88
CA ALA A 77 -2.00 4.72 -7.44
C ALA A 77 -0.59 5.32 -7.65
N ILE A 78 0.30 5.21 -6.65
CA ILE A 78 1.69 5.69 -6.73
C ILE A 78 2.43 4.98 -7.85
N TRP A 79 2.32 3.65 -7.94
CA TRP A 79 2.99 2.88 -8.99
C TRP A 79 2.50 3.28 -10.39
N HIS A 80 1.20 3.53 -10.56
CA HIS A 80 0.65 3.99 -11.83
C HIS A 80 1.21 5.36 -12.25
N ILE A 81 1.36 6.29 -11.30
CA ILE A 81 1.98 7.61 -11.55
C ILE A 81 3.44 7.45 -11.98
N PHE A 82 4.21 6.63 -11.26
CA PHE A 82 5.62 6.39 -11.56
C PHE A 82 5.85 5.68 -12.90
N PHE A 83 4.99 4.71 -13.23
CA PHE A 83 5.09 3.96 -14.48
C PHE A 83 4.76 4.83 -15.70
N LEU A 84 3.73 5.69 -15.58
CA LEU A 84 3.39 6.65 -16.62
C LEU A 84 4.48 7.73 -16.79
N SER A 85 5.07 8.23 -15.71
CA SER A 85 6.11 9.27 -15.78
C SER A 85 7.46 8.79 -16.33
N THR A 86 7.68 7.48 -16.42
CA THR A 86 8.93 6.89 -16.92
C THR A 86 8.86 6.59 -18.43
N ILE A 87 7.66 6.45 -18.99
CA ILE A 87 7.41 6.07 -20.39
C ILE A 87 7.06 7.27 -21.30
N LEU A 88 6.73 8.42 -20.70
CA LEU A 88 6.51 9.72 -21.37
C LEU A 88 7.73 10.63 -21.18
#